data_AF-A0A7V4T4K0-F1
#
_entry.id   AF-A0A7V4T4K0-F1
#
_cell.length_a   1.000
_cell.length_b   1.000
_cell.length_c   1.000
_cell.angle_alpha   90.00
_cell.angle_beta   90.00
_cell.angle_gamma   90.00
#
_symmetry.space_group_name_H-M   'P 1'
#
loop_
_entity.id
_entity.type
_entity.pdbx_description
1 polymer ?
#
loop_
_entity_poly.entity_id
_entity_poly.type
_entity_poly.pdbx_seq_one_letter_code
_entity_poly.pdbx_strand_id
1 'polypeptide(L)' 'NGKSLLPIGVISVQGDFEEGAAVSFKTSANQIIGVGLVNYRSFDIDLIKGLKISQIEACPGSRHYDEIIHRDNLVLKAY' A
#
# COMPACT_ATOMS: atom_id res chain seq x y z
N ASN A 1 10.85 1.27 13.29
CA ASN A 1 11.73 1.61 12.15
C ASN A 1 10.99 2.24 10.95
N GLY A 2 9.91 3.01 11.15
CA GLY A 2 9.24 3.83 10.10
C GLY A 2 9.44 3.35 8.66
N LYS A 3 8.96 2.16 8.33
CA LYS A 3 9.15 1.55 7.00
C LYS A 3 7.89 1.77 6.16
N SER A 4 8.08 1.94 4.86
CA SER A 4 7.00 2.02 3.89
C SER A 4 6.15 0.75 3.88
N LEU A 5 4.91 0.88 3.43
CA LEU A 5 4.04 -0.26 3.15
C LEU A 5 4.31 -0.74 1.72
N LEU A 6 4.94 -1.91 1.60
CA LEU A 6 5.26 -2.53 0.32
C LEU A 6 4.16 -3.48 -0.15
N PRO A 7 4.01 -3.72 -1.47
CA PRO A 7 3.04 -4.67 -2.03
C PRO A 7 3.12 -6.07 -1.43
N ILE A 8 4.35 -6.58 -1.22
CA ILE A 8 4.61 -7.91 -0.65
C ILE A 8 3.96 -8.12 0.74
N GLY A 9 3.70 -7.04 1.48
CA GLY A 9 3.07 -7.08 2.81
C GLY A 9 1.55 -6.95 2.81
N VAL A 10 0.92 -6.75 1.64
CA VAL A 10 -0.53 -6.55 1.54
C VAL A 10 -1.24 -7.85 1.23
N ILE A 11 -2.27 -8.17 2.02
CA ILE A 11 -3.07 -9.39 1.91
C ILE A 11 -4.39 -9.13 1.17
N SER A 12 -4.98 -7.95 1.38
CA SER A 12 -6.25 -7.57 0.76
C SER A 12 -6.41 -6.05 0.68
N VAL A 13 -7.22 -5.60 -0.28
CA VAL A 13 -7.65 -4.21 -0.44
C VAL A 13 -9.16 -4.16 -0.29
N GLN A 14 -9.68 -3.11 0.33
CA GLN A 14 -11.10 -2.92 0.58
C GLN A 14 -11.51 -1.50 0.21
N GLY A 15 -12.61 -1.37 -0.53
CA GLY A 15 -13.13 -0.10 -1.02
C GLY A 15 -12.45 0.39 -2.31
N ASP A 16 -13.02 1.45 -2.88
CA ASP A 16 -12.54 2.09 -4.10
C ASP A 16 -11.90 3.43 -3.77
N PHE A 17 -10.67 3.63 -4.25
CA PHE A 17 -9.92 4.85 -4.04
C PHE A 17 -8.87 5.05 -5.13
N GLU A 18 -8.52 6.31 -5.34
CA GLU A 18 -7.54 6.74 -6.33
C GLU A 18 -6.16 7.02 -5.69
N GLU A 19 -5.15 7.24 -6.53
CA GLU A 19 -3.83 7.69 -6.09
C GLU A 19 -3.92 9.00 -5.29
N GLY A 20 -3.12 9.11 -4.23
CA GLY A 20 -3.11 10.24 -3.30
C GLY A 20 -4.22 10.19 -2.24
N ALA A 21 -5.13 9.21 -2.29
CA ALA A 21 -6.17 9.07 -1.27
C ALA A 21 -5.59 8.69 0.10
N ALA A 22 -6.16 9.28 1.16
CA ALA A 22 -5.86 8.89 2.53
C ALA A 22 -6.62 7.60 2.88
N VAL A 23 -5.89 6.53 3.17
CA VAL A 23 -6.48 5.23 3.52
C VAL A 23 -5.95 4.73 4.87
N SER A 24 -6.82 4.07 5.64
CA SER A 24 -6.39 3.34 6.83
C SER A 24 -5.79 1.99 6.45
N PHE A 25 -4.71 1.58 7.09
CA PHE A 25 -4.18 0.23 7.01
C PHE A 25 -4.23 -0.46 8.37
N LYS A 26 -4.50 -1.76 8.35
CA LYS A 26 -4.84 -2.57 9.53
C LYS A 26 -4.20 -3.94 9.49
N THR A 27 -4.02 -4.55 10.66
CA THR A 27 -3.58 -5.94 10.78
C THR A 27 -4.68 -6.90 10.29
N SER A 28 -4.34 -8.18 10.10
CA SER A 28 -5.30 -9.25 9.82
C SER A 28 -6.35 -9.43 10.92
N ALA A 29 -6.04 -9.00 12.15
CA ALA A 29 -6.99 -8.95 13.27
C ALA A 29 -7.88 -7.69 13.25
N ASN A 30 -7.94 -6.97 12.14
CA ASN A 30 -8.75 -5.76 11.92
C ASN A 30 -8.35 -4.56 12.81
N GLN A 31 -7.16 -4.60 13.43
CA GLN A 31 -6.63 -3.50 14.23
C GLN A 31 -6.01 -2.44 13.33
N ILE A 32 -6.55 -1.22 13.32
CA ILE A 32 -5.98 -0.10 12.57
C ILE A 32 -4.61 0.24 13.13
N ILE A 33 -3.60 0.22 12.25
CA ILE A 33 -2.21 0.56 12.56
C ILE A 33 -1.98 2.06 12.32
N GLY A 34 -2.59 2.62 11.28
CA GLY A 34 -2.40 4.00 10.88
C GLY A 34 -3.19 4.38 9.64
N VAL A 35 -2.88 5.57 9.13
CA VAL A 35 -3.41 6.12 7.88
C VAL A 35 -2.24 6.59 7.03
N GLY A 36 -2.35 6.49 5.71
CA GLY A 36 -1.38 7.10 4.81
C GLY A 36 -1.93 7.39 3.43
N LEU A 37 -1.18 8.18 2.66
CA LEU A 37 -1.51 8.51 1.27
C LEU A 37 -0.98 7.41 0.34
N VAL A 38 -1.85 6.86 -0.51
CA VAL A 38 -1.49 5.78 -1.42
C VAL A 38 -0.83 6.28 -2.71
N ASN A 39 0.17 5.55 -3.20
CA ASN A 39 0.80 5.79 -4.51
C ASN A 39 0.07 5.07 -5.66
N TYR A 40 -0.96 4.29 -5.34
CA TYR A 40 -1.68 3.43 -6.28
C TYR A 40 -3.18 3.47 -6.01
N ARG A 41 -3.97 3.29 -7.06
CA ARG A 41 -5.42 3.10 -6.97
C ARG A 41 -5.73 1.73 -6.37
N SER A 42 -6.91 1.57 -5.76
CA SER A 42 -7.33 0.29 -5.16
C SER A 42 -7.20 -0.89 -6.13
N PHE A 43 -7.60 -0.70 -7.39
CA PHE A 43 -7.49 -1.70 -8.46
C PHE A 43 -6.05 -2.13 -8.74
N ASP A 44 -5.13 -1.17 -8.84
CA ASP A 44 -3.72 -1.49 -9.13
C ASP A 44 -3.08 -2.22 -7.95
N ILE A 45 -3.41 -1.82 -6.71
CA ILE A 45 -2.94 -2.52 -5.51
C ILE A 45 -3.45 -3.96 -5.49
N ASP A 46 -4.70 -4.19 -5.89
CA ASP A 46 -5.28 -5.55 -5.91
C ASP A 46 -4.54 -6.50 -6.87
N LEU A 47 -4.02 -5.96 -7.98
CA LEU A 47 -3.20 -6.70 -8.95
C LEU A 47 -1.79 -7.02 -8.44
N ILE A 48 -1.18 -6.13 -7.64
CA ILE A 48 0.23 -6.25 -7.22
C ILE A 48 0.42 -6.75 -5.78
N LYS A 49 -0.65 -6.85 -4.99
CA LYS A 49 -0.57 -7.32 -3.59
C LYS A 49 0.11 -8.69 -3.49
N GLY A 50 0.99 -8.84 -2.52
CA GLY A 50 1.77 -10.06 -2.31
C GLY A 50 2.89 -10.31 -3.32
N LEU A 51 3.11 -9.42 -4.29
CA LEU A 51 4.23 -9.51 -5.23
C LEU A 51 5.48 -8.81 -4.68
N LYS A 52 6.65 -9.33 -5.06
CA LYS A 52 7.93 -8.64 -4.90
C LYS A 52 8.08 -7.58 -6.00
N ILE A 53 8.83 -6.51 -5.70
CA ILE A 53 9.11 -5.42 -6.66
C ILE A 53 9.62 -5.95 -8.00
N SER A 54 10.57 -6.91 -7.97
CA SER A 54 11.12 -7.53 -9.19
C SER A 54 10.09 -8.25 -10.07
N GLN A 55 8.94 -8.64 -9.51
CA GLN A 55 7.83 -9.23 -10.27
C GLN A 55 6.92 -8.17 -10.88
N ILE A 56 6.83 -6.99 -10.24
CA ILE A 56 6.02 -5.84 -10.69
C ILE A 56 6.70 -5.14 -11.86
N GLU A 57 8.03 -4.95 -11.81
CA GLU A 57 8.81 -4.34 -12.90
C GLU A 57 8.76 -5.13 -14.22
N ALA A 58 8.45 -6.42 -14.15
CA ALA A 58 8.27 -7.27 -15.33
C ALA A 58 6.90 -7.04 -16.03
N CYS A 59 6.00 -6.28 -15.42
CA CYS A 59 4.68 -5.97 -15.99
C CYS A 59 4.75 -4.74 -16.92
N PRO A 60 4.31 -4.84 -18.18
CA PRO A 60 4.24 -3.69 -19.08
C PRO A 60 3.35 -2.57 -18.52
N GLY A 61 3.88 -1.35 -18.38
CA GLY A 61 3.16 -0.21 -17.84
C GLY A 61 3.28 -0.01 -16.32
N SER A 62 4.19 -0.72 -15.65
CA SER A 62 4.49 -0.54 -14.22
C SER A 62 4.85 0.92 -13.90
N ARG A 63 4.13 1.52 -12.94
CA ARG A 63 4.41 2.88 -12.43
C ARG A 63 5.65 2.89 -11.54
N HIS A 64 6.20 4.08 -11.32
CA HIS A 64 7.51 4.35 -10.73
C HIS A 64 7.66 4.15 -9.21
N TYR A 65 6.64 3.63 -8.50
CA TYR A 65 6.67 3.58 -7.03
C TYR A 65 6.85 2.15 -6.50
N ASP A 66 7.94 1.89 -5.78
CA ASP A 66 8.19 0.57 -5.18
C ASP A 66 7.19 0.21 -4.05
N GLU A 67 6.55 1.22 -3.49
CA GLU A 67 5.75 1.15 -2.28
C GLU A 67 4.32 1.64 -2.47
N ILE A 68 3.38 1.03 -1.76
CA ILE A 68 1.98 1.43 -1.75
C ILE A 68 1.80 2.71 -0.94
N ILE A 69 2.46 2.81 0.22
CA ILE A 69 2.50 4.02 1.05
C ILE A 69 3.94 4.24 1.47
N HIS A 70 4.55 5.35 1.06
CA HIS A 70 5.88 5.74 1.53
C HIS A 70 5.84 6.06 3.03
N ARG A 71 6.93 5.77 3.74
CA ARG A 71 7.05 6.04 5.19
C ARG A 71 6.82 7.50 5.60
N ASP A 72 7.08 8.45 4.72
CA ASP A 72 6.89 9.87 5.03
C ASP A 72 5.43 10.30 4.80
N ASN A 73 4.65 9.47 4.11
CA ASN A 73 3.24 9.67 3.82
C ASN A 73 2.33 8.81 4.71
N LEU A 74 2.85 8.22 5.79
CA LEU A 74 2.07 7.47 6.77
C LEU A 74 2.19 8.07 8.17
N VAL A 75 1.10 7.98 8.91
CA VAL A 75 1.03 8.31 10.33
C VAL A 75 0.54 7.09 11.08
N LEU A 76 1.30 6.67 12.09
CA LEU A 76 0.92 5.58 12.98
C LEU A 76 -0.06 6.08 14.02
N LYS A 77 -1.06 5.26 14.34
CA LYS A 77 -1.97 5.53 15.45
C LYS A 77 -1.16 5.47 16.75
N ALA A 78 -1.18 6.55 17.52
CA ALA A 78 -0.62 6.56 18.87
C ALA A 78 -1.50 5.70 19.79
N TYR A 79 -0.85 4.91 20.64
CA TYR A 79 -1.47 4.21 21.78
C TYR A 79 -1.02 4.90 23.06
#